data_AF-A0A2A4C7D8-F1
#
_entry.id   AF-A0A2A4C7D8-F1
#
_cell.length_a   1.000
_cell.length_b   1.000
_cell.length_c   1.000
_cell.angle_alpha   90.00
_cell.angle_beta   90.00
_cell.angle_gamma   90.00
#
_symmetry.space_group_name_H-M   'P 1'
#
loop_
_entity.id
_entity.type
_entity.pdbx_description
1 polymer ?
#
loop_
_entity_poly.entity_id
_entity_poly.type
_entity_poly.pdbx_seq_one_letter_code
_entity_poly.pdbx_strand_id
1 'polypeptide(L)'
;MTVHEEEHPNAFPGGGSLRDFMHSERFKPFLLSARTAFYRFAGRHYHWSFREDVEDAWQAAVVDVFLDKPDNFKNPSEMAGAPEQFEAVLTRYLGKAAINKLSTRLASLGKSAQRFQSLDGMVADGVDFDKLLYEGGHTAPGAEADAEATGMKRLLDACLAKLSALARETFKLALQGYTDTEIQALTRTGSANAIRRRVSETKSTVVECVRRKSGGKHD
;
A
#
# COMPACT_ATOMS: atom_id res chain seq x y z
N MET A 1 -40.69 -5.00 -38.87
CA MET A 1 -39.52 -4.80 -37.99
C MET A 1 -40.05 -4.72 -36.57
N THR A 2 -40.10 -5.88 -35.91
CA THR A 2 -40.50 -6.02 -34.51
C THR A 2 -39.30 -5.64 -33.65
N VAL A 3 -39.44 -4.55 -32.90
CA VAL A 3 -38.47 -4.12 -31.91
C VAL A 3 -38.52 -5.14 -30.78
N HIS A 4 -37.42 -5.85 -30.55
CA HIS A 4 -37.24 -6.71 -29.40
C HIS A 4 -37.26 -5.85 -28.13
N GLU A 5 -38.24 -6.07 -27.26
CA GLU A 5 -38.17 -5.62 -25.86
C GLU A 5 -36.95 -6.27 -25.19
N GLU A 6 -36.00 -5.45 -24.77
CA GLU A 6 -34.94 -5.88 -23.88
C GLU A 6 -35.54 -6.17 -22.50
N GLU A 7 -35.62 -7.45 -22.14
CA GLU A 7 -35.91 -7.89 -20.78
C GLU A 7 -34.83 -7.35 -19.83
N HIS A 8 -35.22 -6.38 -18.99
CA HIS A 8 -34.38 -5.90 -17.90
C HIS A 8 -34.19 -7.01 -16.85
N PRO A 9 -32.95 -7.41 -16.53
CA PRO A 9 -32.65 -8.57 -15.67
C PRO A 9 -32.95 -8.34 -14.17
N ASN A 10 -33.67 -7.28 -13.80
CA ASN A 10 -33.89 -6.85 -12.41
C ASN A 10 -35.38 -6.83 -12.02
N ALA A 11 -36.26 -7.56 -12.70
CA ALA A 11 -37.68 -7.59 -12.37
C ALA A 11 -37.96 -8.47 -11.14
N PHE A 12 -38.42 -7.83 -10.06
CA PHE A 12 -38.85 -8.39 -8.77
C PHE A 12 -40.36 -8.70 -8.77
N PRO A 13 -40.89 -9.41 -7.76
CA PRO A 13 -42.34 -9.57 -7.68
C PRO A 13 -43.04 -8.29 -7.33
N GLY A 14 -43.99 -7.91 -8.18
CA GLY A 14 -44.64 -6.60 -8.10
C GLY A 14 -43.89 -5.50 -8.84
N GLY A 15 -42.85 -5.81 -9.61
CA GLY A 15 -42.19 -4.87 -10.51
C GLY A 15 -41.30 -3.81 -9.83
N GLY A 16 -40.89 -4.02 -8.57
CA GLY A 16 -40.13 -3.02 -7.81
C GLY A 16 -38.65 -3.37 -7.61
N SER A 17 -37.75 -2.50 -8.03
CA SER A 17 -36.30 -2.53 -7.78
C SER A 17 -35.91 -2.42 -6.28
N LEU A 18 -34.63 -2.62 -5.93
CA LEU A 18 -34.11 -2.33 -4.58
C LEU A 18 -34.45 -0.89 -4.14
N ARG A 19 -34.53 0.06 -5.08
CA ARG A 19 -34.95 1.43 -4.82
C ARG A 19 -36.42 1.51 -4.39
N ASP A 20 -37.30 0.74 -5.01
CA ASP A 20 -38.72 0.71 -4.63
C ASP A 20 -38.90 0.11 -3.24
N PHE A 21 -38.09 -0.88 -2.86
CA PHE A 21 -38.05 -1.38 -1.49
C PHE A 21 -37.61 -0.29 -0.49
N MET A 22 -36.60 0.53 -0.80
CA MET A 22 -36.13 1.62 0.08
C MET A 22 -37.21 2.67 0.37
N HIS A 23 -38.12 2.89 -0.57
CA HIS A 23 -39.24 3.82 -0.42
C HIS A 23 -40.49 3.19 0.23
N SER A 24 -40.44 1.90 0.56
CA SER A 24 -41.55 1.19 1.21
C SER A 24 -41.53 1.33 2.73
N GLU A 25 -42.70 1.23 3.35
CA GLU A 25 -42.88 1.19 4.82
C GLU A 25 -42.11 0.04 5.51
N ARG A 26 -41.71 -0.98 4.74
CA ARG A 26 -41.00 -2.16 5.25
C ARG A 26 -39.50 -1.92 5.42
N PHE A 27 -38.94 -0.91 4.77
CA PHE A 27 -37.50 -0.67 4.75
C PHE A 27 -36.93 -0.37 6.14
N LYS A 28 -37.61 0.51 6.90
CA LYS A 28 -37.14 0.93 8.22
C LYS A 28 -37.17 -0.21 9.26
N PRO A 29 -38.26 -0.99 9.39
CA PRO A 29 -38.26 -2.21 10.21
C PRO A 29 -37.19 -3.22 9.80
N PHE A 30 -37.02 -3.46 8.49
CA PHE A 30 -36.00 -4.34 7.94
C PHE A 30 -34.59 -3.91 8.38
N LEU A 31 -34.22 -2.64 8.19
CA LEU A 31 -32.90 -2.13 8.55
C LEU A 31 -32.60 -2.27 10.04
N LEU A 32 -33.59 -2.01 10.91
CA LEU A 32 -33.42 -2.16 12.35
C LEU A 32 -33.19 -3.62 12.76
N SER A 33 -33.94 -4.55 12.15
CA SER A 33 -33.77 -5.98 12.37
C SER A 33 -32.39 -6.46 11.91
N ALA A 34 -32.00 -6.09 10.68
CA ALA A 34 -30.70 -6.45 10.10
C ALA A 34 -29.53 -5.85 10.91
N ARG A 35 -29.65 -4.60 11.37
CA ARG A 35 -28.66 -3.96 12.26
C ARG A 35 -28.49 -4.74 13.56
N THR A 36 -29.59 -5.11 14.19
CA THR A 36 -29.59 -5.86 15.45
C THR A 36 -28.92 -7.22 15.27
N ALA A 37 -29.19 -7.91 14.17
CA ALA A 37 -28.55 -9.17 13.83
C ALA A 37 -27.03 -9.00 13.63
N PHE A 38 -26.61 -7.97 12.88
CA PHE A 38 -25.20 -7.66 12.67
C PHE A 38 -24.48 -7.31 13.98
N TYR A 39 -25.07 -6.47 14.83
CA TYR A 39 -24.45 -6.06 16.10
C TYR A 39 -24.28 -7.25 17.04
N ARG A 40 -25.26 -8.15 17.09
CA ARG A 40 -25.16 -9.40 17.85
C ARG A 40 -24.04 -10.30 17.32
N PHE A 41 -23.88 -10.38 16.00
CA PHE A 41 -22.79 -11.13 15.37
C PHE A 41 -21.43 -10.49 15.69
N ALA A 42 -21.29 -9.18 15.51
CA ALA A 42 -20.08 -8.43 15.79
C ALA A 42 -19.67 -8.55 17.26
N GLY A 43 -20.61 -8.43 18.20
CA GLY A 43 -20.32 -8.60 19.62
C GLY A 43 -19.82 -10.00 20.01
N ARG A 44 -20.13 -11.04 19.22
CA ARG A 44 -19.60 -12.40 19.45
C ARG A 44 -18.23 -12.61 18.80
N HIS A 45 -18.08 -12.21 17.54
CA HIS A 45 -16.90 -12.54 16.73
C HIS A 45 -15.81 -11.46 16.73
N TYR A 46 -16.18 -10.22 17.03
CA TYR A 46 -15.31 -9.04 17.09
C TYR A 46 -15.48 -8.31 18.44
N HIS A 47 -15.59 -9.08 19.53
CA HIS A 47 -15.80 -8.55 20.89
C HIS A 47 -14.69 -7.58 21.36
N TRP A 48 -13.52 -7.65 20.73
CA TRP A 48 -12.36 -6.79 20.99
C TRP A 48 -12.38 -5.48 20.18
N SER A 49 -13.30 -5.34 19.21
CA SER A 49 -13.43 -4.11 18.41
C SER A 49 -14.21 -3.04 19.16
N PHE A 50 -13.91 -1.77 18.88
CA PHE A 50 -14.67 -0.65 19.42
C PHE A 50 -16.07 -0.61 18.79
N ARG A 51 -17.05 -0.14 19.57
CA ARG A 51 -18.44 -0.07 19.13
C ARG A 51 -18.59 0.87 17.93
N GLU A 52 -17.79 1.93 17.91
CA GLU A 52 -17.73 2.94 16.85
C GLU A 52 -17.29 2.30 15.52
N ASP A 53 -16.32 1.38 15.54
CA ASP A 53 -15.88 0.69 14.32
C ASP A 53 -16.98 -0.22 13.75
N VAL A 54 -17.74 -0.87 14.63
CA VAL A 54 -18.90 -1.71 14.24
C VAL A 54 -20.01 -0.84 13.65
N GLU A 55 -20.28 0.32 14.26
CA GLU A 55 -21.30 1.27 13.77
C GLU A 55 -20.91 1.90 12.43
N ASP A 56 -19.67 2.34 12.27
CA ASP A 56 -19.13 2.87 11.02
C ASP A 56 -19.20 1.81 9.91
N ALA A 57 -18.83 0.56 10.21
CA ALA A 57 -18.90 -0.53 9.25
C ALA A 57 -20.33 -0.83 8.80
N TRP A 58 -21.29 -0.75 9.72
CA TRP A 58 -22.71 -0.89 9.41
C TRP A 58 -23.19 0.23 8.49
N GLN A 59 -22.93 1.49 8.85
CA GLN A 59 -23.34 2.65 8.05
C GLN A 59 -22.72 2.61 6.65
N ALA A 60 -21.42 2.30 6.55
CA ALA A 60 -20.73 2.16 5.27
C ALA A 60 -21.31 1.04 4.41
N ALA A 61 -21.75 -0.07 5.00
CA ALA A 61 -22.40 -1.14 4.26
C ALA A 61 -23.80 -0.76 3.78
N VAL A 62 -24.58 -0.04 4.58
CA VAL A 62 -25.89 0.48 4.16
C VAL A 62 -25.73 1.43 2.97
N VAL A 63 -24.78 2.37 3.03
CA VAL A 63 -24.48 3.30 1.93
C VAL A 63 -24.06 2.53 0.66
N ASP A 64 -23.13 1.59 0.78
CA ASP A 64 -22.61 0.84 -0.39
C ASP A 64 -23.71 0.01 -1.06
N VAL A 65 -24.57 -0.65 -0.27
CA VAL A 65 -25.63 -1.53 -0.78
C VAL A 65 -26.81 -0.76 -1.35
N PHE A 66 -27.24 0.34 -0.73
CA PHE A 66 -28.48 1.02 -1.11
C PHE A 66 -28.27 2.29 -1.95
N LEU A 67 -27.13 2.97 -1.81
CA LEU A 67 -26.88 4.24 -2.49
C LEU A 67 -25.85 4.09 -3.60
N ASP A 68 -24.69 3.53 -3.30
CA ASP A 68 -23.57 3.54 -4.27
C ASP A 68 -23.71 2.44 -5.32
N LYS A 69 -24.11 1.22 -4.92
CA LYS A 69 -24.11 0.03 -5.79
C LYS A 69 -25.35 -0.85 -5.62
N PRO A 70 -26.58 -0.29 -5.75
CA PRO A 70 -27.81 -1.07 -5.62
C PRO A 70 -27.91 -2.23 -6.63
N ASP A 71 -27.34 -2.07 -7.83
CA ASP A 71 -27.39 -3.07 -8.89
C ASP A 71 -26.52 -4.31 -8.63
N ASN A 72 -25.63 -4.26 -7.64
CA ASN A 72 -24.80 -5.41 -7.27
C ASN A 72 -25.57 -6.48 -6.50
N PHE A 73 -26.73 -6.12 -5.94
CA PHE A 73 -27.62 -7.09 -5.32
C PHE A 73 -28.47 -7.75 -6.41
N LYS A 74 -28.05 -8.93 -6.86
CA LYS A 74 -28.84 -9.76 -7.77
C LYS A 74 -29.79 -10.64 -6.98
N ASN A 75 -31.08 -10.35 -7.06
CA ASN A 75 -32.10 -11.22 -6.50
C ASN A 75 -32.36 -12.39 -7.46
N PRO A 76 -32.42 -13.64 -7.01
CA PRO A 76 -32.89 -14.73 -7.84
C PRO A 76 -34.32 -14.43 -8.30
N SER A 77 -34.56 -14.51 -9.61
CA SER A 77 -35.88 -14.29 -10.24
C SER A 77 -36.98 -15.20 -9.65
N GLU A 78 -36.60 -16.33 -9.07
CA GLU A 78 -37.48 -17.28 -8.37
C GLU A 78 -38.08 -16.73 -7.05
N MET A 79 -37.56 -15.63 -6.52
CA MET A 79 -38.08 -14.99 -5.30
C MET A 79 -39.21 -14.02 -5.59
N ALA A 80 -39.75 -14.07 -6.81
CA ALA A 80 -40.86 -13.30 -7.32
C ALA A 80 -42.24 -13.64 -6.70
N GLY A 81 -42.31 -13.84 -5.39
CA GLY A 81 -43.59 -13.88 -4.68
C GLY A 81 -43.49 -14.03 -3.17
N ALA A 82 -42.27 -13.99 -2.61
CA ALA A 82 -42.02 -14.28 -1.21
C ALA A 82 -41.28 -13.12 -0.54
N PRO A 83 -42.01 -12.12 -0.03
CA PRO A 83 -41.41 -10.91 0.52
C PRO A 83 -40.47 -11.16 1.72
N GLU A 84 -40.73 -12.19 2.52
CA GLU A 84 -39.88 -12.58 3.66
C GLU A 84 -38.59 -13.25 3.21
N GLN A 85 -38.63 -14.05 2.13
CA GLN A 85 -37.45 -14.71 1.59
C GLN A 85 -36.48 -13.68 0.98
N PHE A 86 -37.04 -12.69 0.27
CA PHE A 86 -36.28 -11.54 -0.22
C PHE A 86 -35.55 -10.81 0.92
N GLU A 87 -36.27 -10.42 1.99
CA GLU A 87 -35.65 -9.73 3.13
C GLU A 87 -34.60 -10.60 3.83
N ALA A 88 -34.80 -11.91 3.92
CA ALA A 88 -33.82 -12.83 4.49
C ALA A 88 -32.52 -12.87 3.66
N VAL A 89 -32.62 -12.92 2.33
CA VAL A 89 -31.45 -12.88 1.43
C VAL A 89 -30.75 -11.53 1.50
N LEU A 90 -31.52 -10.43 1.47
CA LEU A 90 -30.98 -9.09 1.59
C LEU A 90 -30.28 -8.87 2.94
N THR A 91 -30.83 -9.42 4.02
CA THR A 91 -30.19 -9.40 5.35
C THR A 91 -28.82 -10.10 5.33
N ARG A 92 -28.73 -11.28 4.70
CA ARG A 92 -27.46 -12.01 4.57
C ARG A 92 -26.45 -11.25 3.73
N TYR A 93 -26.91 -10.66 2.62
CA TYR A 93 -26.07 -9.85 1.73
C TYR A 93 -25.52 -8.62 2.45
N LEU A 94 -26.39 -7.84 3.09
CA LEU A 94 -26.01 -6.65 3.86
C LEU A 94 -25.11 -7.01 5.04
N GLY A 95 -25.39 -8.12 5.75
CA GLY A 95 -24.53 -8.63 6.81
C GLY A 95 -23.12 -8.97 6.32
N LYS A 96 -22.99 -9.64 5.16
CA LYS A 96 -21.68 -9.93 4.56
C LYS A 96 -20.95 -8.66 4.15
N ALA A 97 -21.66 -7.68 3.58
CA ALA A 97 -21.07 -6.37 3.26
C ALA A 97 -20.54 -5.68 4.52
N ALA A 98 -21.32 -5.63 5.60
CA ALA A 98 -20.92 -5.05 6.88
C ALA A 98 -19.71 -5.77 7.51
N ILE A 99 -19.68 -7.10 7.49
CA ILE A 99 -18.53 -7.89 7.97
C ILE A 99 -17.27 -7.58 7.17
N ASN A 100 -17.38 -7.44 5.84
CA ASN A 100 -16.25 -7.09 4.99
C ASN A 100 -15.73 -5.68 5.30
N LYS A 101 -16.62 -4.69 5.48
CA LYS A 101 -16.24 -3.32 5.87
C LYS A 101 -15.54 -3.31 7.23
N LEU A 102 -16.12 -4.00 8.23
CA LEU A 102 -15.53 -4.12 9.56
C LEU A 102 -14.14 -4.77 9.52
N SER A 103 -14.02 -5.91 8.83
CA SER A 103 -12.74 -6.63 8.73
C SER A 103 -11.66 -5.79 8.02
N THR A 104 -12.02 -5.09 6.95
CA THR A 104 -11.10 -4.21 6.22
C THR A 104 -10.63 -3.06 7.11
N ARG A 105 -11.55 -2.46 7.86
CA ARG A 105 -11.24 -1.37 8.78
C ARG A 105 -10.33 -1.83 9.92
N LEU A 106 -10.66 -2.93 10.59
CA LEU A 106 -9.85 -3.47 11.68
C LEU A 106 -8.46 -3.89 11.18
N ALA A 107 -8.35 -4.43 9.95
CA ALA A 107 -7.05 -4.72 9.35
C ALA A 107 -6.24 -3.44 9.08
N SER A 108 -6.89 -2.34 8.67
CA SER A 108 -6.21 -1.05 8.48
C SER A 108 -5.72 -0.46 9.80
N LEU A 109 -6.52 -0.54 10.86
CA LEU A 109 -6.14 -0.11 12.21
C LEU A 109 -4.99 -0.96 12.75
N GLY A 110 -5.02 -2.27 12.55
CA GLY A 110 -3.92 -3.17 12.93
C GLY A 110 -2.61 -2.82 12.22
N LYS A 111 -2.64 -2.50 10.92
CA LYS A 111 -1.46 -2.01 10.19
C LYS A 111 -0.94 -0.69 10.73
N SER A 112 -1.83 0.24 11.08
CA SER A 112 -1.43 1.52 11.68
C SER A 112 -0.81 1.33 13.07
N ALA A 113 -1.42 0.50 13.93
CA ALA A 113 -0.88 0.19 15.25
C ALA A 113 0.50 -0.48 15.18
N GLN A 114 0.71 -1.41 14.23
CA GLN A 114 2.00 -2.04 14.00
C GLN A 114 3.07 -1.04 13.53
N ARG A 115 2.70 -0.03 12.74
CA ARG A 115 3.61 1.05 12.34
C ARG A 115 3.98 1.96 13.52
N PHE A 116 3.02 2.31 14.38
CA PHE A 116 3.31 3.09 15.58
C PHE A 116 4.21 2.32 16.55
N GLN A 117 3.93 1.05 16.81
CA GLN A 117 4.82 0.19 17.61
C GLN A 117 6.22 0.04 17.01
N SER A 118 6.32 0.00 15.66
CA SER A 118 7.63 0.01 14.98
C SER A 118 8.37 1.33 15.17
N LEU A 119 7.68 2.47 15.14
CA LEU A 119 8.28 3.78 15.37
C LEU A 119 8.71 3.93 16.84
N ASP A 120 7.85 3.55 17.78
CA ASP A 120 8.18 3.57 19.21
C ASP A 120 9.33 2.59 19.54
N GLY A 121 9.38 1.43 18.88
CA GLY A 121 10.50 0.50 18.96
C GLY A 121 11.81 1.11 18.43
N MET A 122 11.76 1.84 17.32
CA MET A 122 12.94 2.55 16.77
C MET A 122 13.41 3.69 17.69
N VAL A 123 12.48 4.38 18.37
CA VAL A 123 12.79 5.40 19.38
C VAL A 123 13.39 4.75 20.64
N ALA A 124 12.86 3.61 21.08
CA ALA A 124 13.36 2.86 22.23
C ALA A 124 14.75 2.23 21.98
N ASP A 125 15.04 1.81 20.74
CA ASP A 125 16.34 1.30 20.31
C ASP A 125 17.39 2.40 20.06
N GLY A 126 17.03 3.67 20.31
CA GLY A 126 17.95 4.80 20.16
C GLY A 126 18.41 5.03 18.72
N VAL A 127 17.60 4.62 17.73
CA VAL A 127 17.87 4.96 16.34
C VAL A 127 17.74 6.48 16.21
N ASP A 128 18.89 7.13 16.01
CA ASP A 128 19.01 8.58 15.97
C ASP A 128 18.12 9.16 14.87
N PHE A 129 16.96 9.66 15.28
CA PHE A 129 15.91 10.13 14.38
C PHE A 129 16.43 11.30 13.53
N ASP A 130 17.36 12.09 14.08
CA ASP A 130 18.05 13.17 13.37
C ASP A 130 18.93 12.64 12.24
N LYS A 131 19.58 11.49 12.43
CA LYS A 131 20.34 10.81 11.38
C LYS A 131 19.43 10.33 10.24
N LEU A 132 18.25 9.79 10.55
CA LEU A 132 17.29 9.36 9.52
C LEU A 132 16.68 10.55 8.76
N LEU A 133 16.38 11.65 9.45
CA LEU A 133 15.92 12.89 8.81
C LEU A 133 17.02 13.53 7.94
N TYR A 134 18.28 13.44 8.37
CA TYR A 134 19.44 13.86 7.59
C TYR A 134 19.65 12.98 6.35
N GLU A 135 19.65 11.66 6.49
CA GLU A 135 19.75 10.72 5.36
C GLU A 135 18.57 10.86 4.38
N GLY A 136 17.39 11.25 4.90
CA GLY A 136 16.20 11.58 4.11
C GLY A 136 16.20 12.98 3.48
N GLY A 137 17.21 13.83 3.75
CA GLY A 137 17.34 15.17 3.17
C GLY A 137 16.39 16.22 3.76
N HIS A 138 15.83 15.97 4.96
CA HIS A 138 14.85 16.84 5.61
C HIS A 138 15.47 17.85 6.59
N THR A 139 16.77 17.76 6.87
CA THR A 139 17.52 18.70 7.71
C THR A 139 18.83 19.14 7.04
N ALA A 140 19.27 20.37 7.32
CA ALA A 140 20.55 20.87 6.82
C ALA A 140 21.73 20.19 7.55
N PRO A 141 22.86 19.92 6.87
CA PRO A 141 24.01 19.26 7.51
C PRO A 141 24.51 20.07 8.71
N GLY A 142 24.76 19.40 9.84
CA GLY A 142 25.55 19.98 10.93
C GLY A 142 27.02 20.13 10.52
N ALA A 143 27.73 21.09 11.12
CA ALA A 143 29.14 21.37 10.78
C ALA A 143 30.08 20.14 10.95
N GLU A 144 29.72 19.21 11.82
CA GLU A 144 30.44 17.94 12.02
C GLU A 144 30.18 16.95 10.87
N ALA A 145 28.95 16.88 10.37
CA ALA A 145 28.58 16.06 9.19
C ALA A 145 29.24 16.59 7.90
N ASP A 146 29.39 17.90 7.76
CA ASP A 146 30.14 18.51 6.64
C ASP A 146 31.64 18.16 6.69
N ALA A 147 32.22 18.10 7.90
CA ALA A 147 33.61 17.71 8.10
C ALA A 147 33.83 16.22 7.77
N GLU A 148 32.91 15.34 8.20
CA GLU A 148 32.93 13.92 7.86
C GLU A 148 32.73 13.68 6.35
N ALA A 149 31.76 14.36 5.73
CA ALA A 149 31.51 14.28 4.29
C ALA A 149 32.73 14.75 3.48
N THR A 150 33.40 15.82 3.93
CA THR A 150 34.64 16.31 3.33
C THR A 150 35.79 15.31 3.50
N GLY A 151 35.89 14.67 4.67
CA GLY A 151 36.87 13.61 4.94
C GLY A 151 36.66 12.39 4.04
N MET A 152 35.41 11.93 3.94
CA MET A 152 35.01 10.81 3.07
C MET A 152 35.27 11.13 1.60
N LYS A 153 34.95 12.35 1.16
CA LYS A 153 35.23 12.81 -0.21
C LYS A 153 36.71 12.75 -0.54
N ARG A 154 37.59 13.27 0.33
CA ARG A 154 39.05 13.20 0.13
C ARG A 154 39.56 11.76 0.06
N LEU A 155 38.99 10.88 0.87
CA LEU A 155 39.37 9.47 0.92
C LEU A 155 38.93 8.73 -0.36
N LEU A 156 37.71 8.99 -0.82
CA LEU A 156 37.19 8.51 -2.10
C LEU A 156 38.01 9.03 -3.29
N ASP A 157 38.33 10.32 -3.33
CA ASP A 157 39.16 10.93 -4.38
C ASP A 157 40.53 10.25 -4.45
N ALA A 158 41.16 9.98 -3.31
CA ALA A 158 42.44 9.29 -3.24
C ALA A 158 42.35 7.81 -3.67
N CYS A 159 41.20 7.16 -3.52
CA CYS A 159 40.98 5.79 -3.99
C CYS A 159 40.65 5.75 -5.49
N LEU A 160 39.84 6.68 -5.99
CA LEU A 160 39.55 6.84 -7.41
C LEU A 160 40.81 7.23 -8.21
N ALA A 161 41.74 7.96 -7.61
CA ALA A 161 43.03 8.30 -8.21
C ALA A 161 43.87 7.08 -8.61
N LYS A 162 43.67 5.91 -7.97
CA LYS A 162 44.40 4.66 -8.26
C LYS A 162 43.85 3.87 -9.45
N LEU A 163 42.66 4.22 -9.91
CA LEU A 163 42.02 3.56 -11.04
C LEU A 163 42.63 4.05 -12.37
N SER A 164 42.55 3.23 -13.42
CA SER A 164 42.88 3.68 -14.78
C SER A 164 41.92 4.77 -15.24
N ALA A 165 42.34 5.61 -16.18
CA ALA A 165 41.50 6.67 -16.74
C ALA A 165 40.17 6.12 -17.28
N LEU A 166 40.25 5.00 -18.01
CA LEU A 166 39.09 4.31 -18.55
C LEU A 166 38.16 3.76 -17.47
N ALA A 167 38.70 3.17 -16.39
CA ALA A 167 37.89 2.66 -15.28
C ALA A 167 37.18 3.80 -14.52
N ARG A 168 37.87 4.94 -14.29
CA ARG A 168 37.26 6.13 -13.70
C ARG A 168 36.12 6.68 -14.55
N GLU A 169 36.35 6.82 -15.85
CA GLU A 169 35.36 7.37 -16.78
C GLU A 169 34.14 6.47 -16.88
N THR A 170 34.36 5.16 -17.03
CA THR A 170 33.27 4.15 -17.05
C THR A 170 32.46 4.20 -15.74
N PHE A 171 33.13 4.27 -14.59
CA PHE A 171 32.48 4.29 -13.28
C PHE A 171 31.73 5.60 -13.03
N LYS A 172 32.27 6.74 -13.48
CA LYS A 172 31.59 8.05 -13.39
C LYS A 172 30.29 8.06 -14.18
N LEU A 173 30.29 7.55 -15.42
CA LEU A 173 29.08 7.47 -16.23
C LEU A 173 28.04 6.55 -15.59
N ALA A 174 28.47 5.42 -15.01
CA ALA A 174 27.57 4.53 -14.28
C ALA A 174 26.93 5.21 -13.05
N LEU A 175 27.68 6.01 -12.30
CA LEU A 175 27.14 6.80 -11.17
C LEU A 175 26.17 7.89 -11.60
N GLN A 176 26.26 8.38 -12.84
CA GLN A 176 25.33 9.33 -13.43
C GLN A 176 24.04 8.68 -13.98
N GLY A 177 23.93 7.34 -13.90
CA GLY A 177 22.74 6.60 -14.30
C GLY A 177 22.72 6.12 -15.76
N TYR A 178 23.82 6.25 -16.50
CA TYR A 178 23.91 5.74 -17.87
C TYR A 178 23.90 4.20 -17.88
N THR A 179 23.26 3.61 -18.90
CA THR A 179 23.20 2.16 -19.10
C THR A 179 24.51 1.60 -19.67
N ASP A 180 24.77 0.31 -19.47
CA ASP A 180 25.98 -0.38 -19.97
C ASP A 180 26.20 -0.15 -21.48
N THR A 181 25.12 -0.11 -22.26
CA THR A 181 25.12 0.14 -23.72
C THR A 181 25.43 1.59 -24.09
N GLU A 182 24.93 2.56 -23.33
CA GLU A 182 25.25 3.98 -23.54
C GLU A 182 26.70 4.29 -23.18
N ILE A 183 27.19 3.72 -22.08
CA ILE A 183 28.59 3.84 -21.66
C ILE A 183 29.52 3.20 -22.69
N GLN A 184 29.14 2.05 -23.25
CA GLN A 184 29.88 1.44 -24.36
C GLN A 184 29.96 2.40 -25.56
N ALA A 185 28.83 3.04 -25.94
CA ALA A 185 28.79 3.97 -27.06
C ALA A 185 29.64 5.23 -26.82
N LEU A 186 29.62 5.76 -25.60
CA LEU A 186 30.38 6.96 -25.20
C LEU A 186 31.88 6.70 -25.08
N THR A 187 32.26 5.60 -24.43
CA THR A 187 33.68 5.26 -24.21
C THR A 187 34.33 4.55 -25.40
N ARG A 188 33.51 4.05 -26.35
CA ARG A 188 33.94 3.24 -27.50
C ARG A 188 34.80 2.03 -27.10
N THR A 189 34.56 1.45 -25.92
CA THR A 189 35.35 0.31 -25.42
C THR A 189 34.51 -0.91 -25.06
N GLY A 190 34.97 -2.08 -25.52
CA GLY A 190 34.43 -3.38 -25.13
C GLY A 190 32.96 -3.62 -25.52
N SER A 191 32.34 -4.61 -24.87
CA SER A 191 30.92 -4.89 -24.93
C SER A 191 30.22 -4.41 -23.64
N ALA A 192 28.90 -4.26 -23.66
CA ALA A 192 28.10 -3.95 -22.47
C ALA A 192 28.42 -4.87 -21.27
N ASN A 193 28.67 -6.16 -21.51
CA ASN A 193 29.10 -7.08 -20.45
C ASN A 193 30.49 -6.75 -19.90
N ALA A 194 31.42 -6.32 -20.75
CA ALA A 194 32.75 -5.87 -20.32
C ALA A 194 32.68 -4.57 -19.50
N ILE A 195 31.77 -3.66 -19.87
CA ILE A 195 31.47 -2.44 -19.10
C ILE A 195 30.94 -2.79 -17.71
N ARG A 196 29.91 -3.65 -17.62
CA ARG A 196 29.35 -4.11 -16.35
C ARG A 196 30.40 -4.73 -15.44
N ARG A 197 31.24 -5.61 -16.00
CA ARG A 197 32.35 -6.24 -15.27
C ARG A 197 33.32 -5.19 -14.74
N ARG A 198 33.73 -4.23 -15.58
CA ARG A 198 34.62 -3.14 -15.19
C ARG A 198 34.02 -2.27 -14.09
N VAL A 199 32.73 -1.95 -14.14
CA VAL A 199 32.02 -1.20 -13.09
C VAL A 199 32.04 -1.97 -11.77
N SER A 200 31.73 -3.28 -11.81
CA SER A 200 31.73 -4.15 -10.63
C SER A 200 33.12 -4.31 -9.99
N GLU A 201 34.14 -4.53 -10.82
CA GLU A 201 35.54 -4.61 -10.39
C GLU A 201 35.99 -3.28 -9.78
N THR A 202 35.68 -2.17 -10.45
CA THR A 202 35.99 -0.81 -9.96
C THR A 202 35.33 -0.53 -8.62
N LYS A 203 34.04 -0.88 -8.46
CA LYS A 203 33.32 -0.75 -7.20
C LYS A 203 34.01 -1.53 -6.08
N SER A 204 34.36 -2.79 -6.36
CA SER A 204 35.05 -3.67 -5.39
C SER A 204 36.41 -3.08 -4.97
N THR A 205 37.22 -2.64 -5.94
CA THR A 205 38.54 -2.02 -5.67
C THR A 205 38.42 -0.72 -4.87
N VAL A 206 37.43 0.12 -5.17
CA VAL A 206 37.20 1.37 -4.42
C VAL A 206 36.76 1.06 -2.99
N VAL A 207 35.82 0.12 -2.79
CA VAL A 207 35.36 -0.29 -1.45
C VAL A 207 36.51 -0.88 -0.63
N GLU A 208 37.35 -1.72 -1.22
CA GLU A 208 38.50 -2.29 -0.52
C GLU A 208 39.54 -1.21 -0.15
N CYS A 209 39.81 -0.27 -1.06
CA CYS A 209 40.70 0.86 -0.79
C CYS A 209 40.16 1.74 0.36
N VAL A 210 38.85 1.99 0.36
CA VAL A 210 38.20 2.77 1.42
C VAL A 210 38.33 2.04 2.76
N ARG A 211 37.96 0.74 2.81
CA ARG A 211 38.07 -0.09 4.02
C ARG A 211 39.48 -0.12 4.59
N ARG A 212 40.50 -0.25 3.74
CA ARG A 212 41.91 -0.26 4.19
C ARG A 212 42.36 1.08 4.76
N LYS A 213 41.87 2.19 4.20
CA LYS A 213 42.21 3.54 4.69
C LYS A 213 41.39 3.97 5.90
N SER A 214 40.14 3.54 6.01
CA SER A 214 39.26 3.84 7.16
C SER A 214 39.55 2.96 8.36
N GLY A 215 39.96 1.70 8.14
CA GLY A 215 40.34 0.75 9.20
C GLY A 215 41.81 0.84 9.64
N GLY A 216 42.62 1.70 9.02
CA GLY A 216 44.04 1.88 9.34
C GLY A 216 44.35 2.97 10.37
N LYS A 217 43.36 3.43 11.15
CA LYS A 217 43.54 4.31 12.31
C LYS A 217 43.25 3.52 13.59
N HIS A 218 44.11 2.56 13.89
CA HIS A 218 44.40 2.05 15.23
C HIS A 218 45.62 1.14 15.08
N ASP A 219 46.80 1.77 15.09
CA ASP A 219 48.04 1.31 15.72
C ASP A 219 49.06 2.47 15.64
#